data_AF-A0A0G2JN10-F1
#
_entry.id   AF-A0A0G2JN10-F1
#
_cell.length_a   1.000
_cell.length_b   1.000
_cell.length_c   1.000
_cell.angle_alpha   90.00
_cell.angle_beta   90.00
_cell.angle_gamma   90.00
#
_symmetry.space_group_name_H-M   'P 1'
#
loop_
_entity.id
_entity.type
_entity.pdbx_description
1 polymer ?
#
loop_
_entity_poly.entity_id
_entity_poly.type
_entity_poly.pdbx_seq_one_letter_code
_entity_poly.pdbx_strand_id
1 'polypeptide(L)'
;MEREMVLCLAQTIHTQEGALPRPSISAEPGTVISPGSHVTFMCRGPVGVQTFRLEREDRAKYKDSYNVFRLGPSESEARFHIDSVSEGNAGLYRCLYYKPPGWSEHSDFLELLVK
;
A
#
# COMPACT_ATOMS: atom_id res chain seq x y z
N MET A 1 30.00 -45.09 -26.61
CA MET A 1 30.56 -44.14 -27.59
C MET A 1 29.53 -44.12 -28.70
N GLU A 2 28.63 -43.15 -28.83
CA GLU A 2 28.75 -41.69 -28.76
C GLU A 2 27.46 -41.13 -28.11
N ARG A 3 27.57 -40.43 -26.98
CA ARG A 3 27.45 -38.97 -26.82
C ARG A 3 26.05 -38.41 -27.09
N GLU A 4 25.52 -37.82 -26.03
CA GLU A 4 24.19 -37.26 -25.84
C GLU A 4 23.88 -36.08 -26.75
N MET A 5 22.60 -35.85 -27.01
CA MET A 5 22.06 -34.50 -27.12
C MET A 5 20.67 -34.46 -26.53
N VAL A 6 20.64 -34.14 -25.23
CA VAL A 6 19.46 -33.74 -24.48
C VAL A 6 18.96 -32.42 -25.06
N LEU A 7 17.81 -32.44 -25.72
CA LEU A 7 17.06 -31.23 -26.03
C LEU A 7 16.16 -30.92 -24.82
N CYS A 8 16.73 -30.24 -23.83
CA CYS A 8 15.92 -29.55 -22.82
C CYS A 8 15.17 -28.44 -23.53
N LEU A 9 13.90 -28.67 -23.86
CA LEU A 9 12.97 -27.59 -24.18
C LEU A 9 12.76 -26.79 -22.89
N ALA A 10 13.65 -25.83 -22.64
CA ALA A 10 13.39 -24.77 -21.69
C ALA A 10 12.22 -23.95 -22.26
N GLN A 11 11.01 -24.35 -21.90
CA GLN A 11 9.84 -23.50 -22.09
C GLN A 11 10.09 -22.27 -21.23
N THR A 12 10.49 -21.17 -21.87
CA THR A 12 10.41 -19.86 -21.27
C THR A 12 8.93 -19.60 -21.04
N ILE A 13 8.45 -19.95 -19.84
CA ILE A 13 7.21 -19.40 -19.32
C ILE A 13 7.52 -17.91 -19.22
N HIS A 14 7.10 -17.14 -20.23
CA HIS A 14 6.87 -15.73 -20.06
C HIS A 14 5.77 -15.63 -19.01
N THR A 15 6.16 -15.67 -17.74
CA THR A 15 5.29 -15.25 -16.66
C THR A 15 5.07 -13.78 -16.93
N GLN A 16 3.93 -13.46 -17.54
CA GLN A 16 3.37 -12.11 -17.42
C GLN A 16 3.37 -11.85 -15.92
N GLU A 17 4.27 -10.98 -15.46
CA GLU A 17 4.35 -10.57 -14.06
C GLU A 17 2.95 -10.09 -13.70
N GLY A 18 2.20 -10.90 -12.95
CA GLY A 18 0.80 -10.63 -12.67
C GLY A 18 0.70 -9.26 -12.00
N ALA A 19 -0.28 -8.46 -12.40
CA ALA A 19 -0.46 -7.12 -11.85
C ALA A 19 -0.44 -7.18 -10.31
N LEU A 20 0.32 -6.26 -9.69
CA LEU A 20 0.40 -6.17 -8.24
C LEU A 20 -1.01 -5.99 -7.65
N PRO A 21 -1.40 -6.75 -6.60
CA PRO A 21 -2.74 -6.63 -6.02
C PRO A 21 -2.97 -5.23 -5.47
N ARG A 22 -4.19 -4.73 -5.59
CA ARG A 22 -4.58 -3.43 -5.06
C ARG A 22 -4.45 -3.41 -3.52
N PRO A 23 -3.85 -2.38 -2.91
CA PRO A 23 -3.84 -2.25 -1.46
C PRO A 23 -5.21 -1.87 -0.90
N SER A 24 -5.40 -2.09 0.40
CA SER A 24 -6.54 -1.56 1.14
C SER A 24 -6.12 -0.41 2.06
N ILE A 25 -7.06 0.50 2.32
CA ILE A 25 -6.91 1.60 3.29
C ILE A 25 -8.01 1.51 4.34
N SER A 26 -7.67 1.80 5.59
CA SER A 26 -8.62 1.93 6.71
C SER A 26 -8.15 3.01 7.67
N ALA A 27 -9.02 3.46 8.58
CA ALA A 27 -8.70 4.48 9.57
C ALA A 27 -9.25 4.12 10.95
N GLU A 28 -8.45 4.36 11.99
CA GLU A 28 -8.79 4.17 13.40
C GLU A 28 -8.67 5.52 14.15
N PRO A 29 -9.62 5.87 15.04
CA PRO A 29 -10.78 5.07 15.48
C PRO A 29 -11.94 5.06 14.47
N GLY A 30 -11.83 5.81 13.36
CA GLY A 30 -12.82 5.85 12.29
C GLY A 30 -12.48 6.97 11.31
N THR A 31 -13.47 7.37 10.52
CA THR A 31 -13.32 8.39 9.47
C THR A 31 -13.89 9.75 9.84
N VAL A 32 -14.63 9.86 10.94
CA VAL A 32 -15.23 11.12 11.42
C VAL A 32 -14.60 11.51 12.75
N ILE A 33 -13.67 12.46 12.71
CA ILE A 33 -12.77 12.76 13.83
C ILE A 33 -13.02 14.17 14.37
N SER A 34 -13.09 14.32 15.69
CA SER A 34 -13.20 15.64 16.31
C SER A 34 -11.88 16.41 16.17
N PRO A 35 -11.91 17.75 16.00
CA PRO A 35 -10.71 18.57 16.06
C PRO A 35 -9.87 18.30 17.33
N GLY A 36 -8.55 18.29 17.20
CA GLY A 36 -7.62 17.99 18.29
C GLY A 36 -7.48 16.52 18.66
N SER A 37 -8.32 15.62 18.13
CA SER A 37 -8.17 14.17 18.30
C SER A 37 -7.17 13.59 17.29
N HIS A 38 -6.76 12.33 17.51
CA HIS A 38 -5.85 11.63 16.61
C HIS A 38 -6.60 10.75 15.61
N VAL A 39 -5.92 10.44 14.50
CA VAL A 39 -6.33 9.38 13.58
C VAL A 39 -5.11 8.64 13.05
N THR A 40 -5.25 7.34 12.86
CA THR A 40 -4.23 6.50 12.20
C THR A 40 -4.83 5.92 10.93
N PHE A 41 -4.18 6.13 9.79
CA PHE A 41 -4.47 5.40 8.56
C PHE A 41 -3.62 4.14 8.49
N MET A 42 -4.23 3.01 8.15
CA MET A 42 -3.56 1.74 7.92
C MET A 42 -3.66 1.37 6.46
N CYS A 43 -2.52 1.35 5.77
CA CYS A 43 -2.41 0.80 4.42
C CYS A 43 -1.97 -0.66 4.54
N ARG A 44 -2.69 -1.59 3.89
CA ARG A 44 -2.33 -3.01 3.84
C ARG A 44 -2.14 -3.49 2.41
N GLY A 45 -1.24 -4.43 2.23
CA GLY A 45 -0.84 -4.99 0.95
C GLY A 45 -0.13 -6.34 1.13
N PRO A 46 0.35 -6.96 0.04
CA PRO A 46 1.00 -8.26 0.12
C PRO A 46 2.31 -8.18 0.90
N VAL A 47 2.78 -9.32 1.40
CA VAL A 47 4.13 -9.44 1.96
C VAL A 47 5.22 -9.03 0.94
N GLY A 48 6.32 -8.46 1.45
CA GLY A 48 7.47 -8.04 0.64
C GLY A 48 7.37 -6.61 0.10
N VAL A 49 6.34 -5.87 0.51
CA VAL A 49 6.28 -4.42 0.32
C VAL A 49 7.45 -3.76 1.03
N GLN A 50 8.15 -2.87 0.33
CA GLN A 50 9.27 -2.09 0.89
C GLN A 50 8.81 -0.71 1.36
N THR A 51 7.80 -0.14 0.70
CA THR A 51 7.30 1.20 0.99
C THR A 51 5.80 1.25 0.77
N PHE A 52 5.08 1.84 1.73
CA PHE A 52 3.71 2.32 1.51
C PHE A 52 3.73 3.83 1.36
N ARG A 53 2.87 4.35 0.48
CA ARG A 53 2.62 5.78 0.30
C ARG A 53 1.16 6.07 0.60
N LEU A 54 0.91 7.05 1.46
CA LEU A 54 -0.40 7.64 1.69
C LEU A 54 -0.49 8.95 0.93
N GLU A 55 -1.42 9.05 -0.01
CA GLU A 55 -1.70 10.26 -0.78
C GLU A 55 -3.01 10.90 -0.32
N ARG A 56 -3.10 12.22 -0.49
CA ARG A 56 -4.34 12.98 -0.36
C ARG A 56 -4.69 13.58 -1.72
N GLU A 57 -5.94 13.53 -2.15
CA GLU A 57 -6.30 13.94 -3.51
C GLU A 57 -6.23 15.45 -3.73
N ASP A 58 -6.71 16.23 -2.77
CA ASP A 58 -6.82 17.70 -2.86
C ASP A 58 -5.48 18.42 -2.69
N ARG A 59 -4.43 17.71 -2.28
CA ARG A 59 -3.09 18.27 -2.09
C ARG A 59 -2.10 17.30 -2.67
N ALA A 60 -1.19 17.77 -3.52
CA ALA A 60 -0.05 17.00 -4.04
C ALA A 60 0.97 16.56 -2.95
N LYS A 61 0.53 16.41 -1.70
CA LYS A 61 1.28 15.92 -0.56
C LYS A 61 1.02 14.43 -0.40
N TYR A 62 2.10 13.68 -0.25
CA TYR A 62 2.08 12.29 0.14
C TYR A 62 2.98 12.08 1.35
N LYS A 63 2.79 10.97 2.06
CA LYS A 63 3.70 10.49 3.09
C LYS A 63 4.15 9.09 2.73
N ASP A 64 5.45 8.87 2.70
CA ASP A 64 6.03 7.53 2.55
C ASP A 64 6.35 6.95 3.92
N SER A 65 6.13 5.64 4.06
CA SER A 65 6.57 4.87 5.22
C SER A 65 7.35 3.65 4.76
N TYR A 66 8.57 3.55 5.28
CA TYR A 66 9.44 2.37 5.18
C TYR A 66 9.30 1.47 6.42
N ASN A 67 8.55 1.93 7.43
CA ASN A 67 8.22 1.14 8.62
C ASN A 67 7.05 0.22 8.27
N VAL A 68 7.38 -0.86 7.57
CA VAL A 68 6.43 -1.88 7.11
C VAL A 68 6.43 -3.05 8.08
N PHE A 69 5.28 -3.32 8.68
CA PHE A 69 5.07 -4.43 9.59
C PHE A 69 4.51 -5.63 8.84
N ARG A 70 4.94 -6.83 9.19
CA ARG A 70 4.32 -8.06 8.70
C ARG A 70 3.16 -8.42 9.62
N LEU A 71 1.94 -8.50 9.09
CA LEU A 71 0.75 -8.92 9.85
C LEU A 71 0.53 -10.44 9.81
N GLY A 72 1.09 -11.11 8.81
CA GLY A 72 0.95 -12.56 8.65
C GLY A 72 1.80 -13.10 7.50
N PRO A 73 1.56 -14.35 7.07
CA PRO A 73 2.36 -14.96 6.00
C PRO A 73 2.21 -14.21 4.66
N SER A 74 1.04 -13.62 4.41
CA SER A 74 0.68 -13.00 3.14
C SER A 74 0.54 -11.48 3.16
N GLU A 75 0.52 -10.84 4.32
CA GLU A 75 0.12 -9.43 4.46
C GLU A 75 1.16 -8.58 5.20
N SER A 76 1.30 -7.34 4.74
CA SER A 76 2.11 -6.28 5.32
C SER A 76 1.27 -5.00 5.52
N GLU A 77 1.63 -4.20 6.51
CA GLU A 77 0.94 -2.96 6.88
C GLU A 77 1.93 -1.81 7.13
N ALA A 78 1.53 -0.59 6.78
CA ALA A 78 2.14 0.62 7.31
C ALA A 78 1.07 1.52 7.94
N ARG A 79 1.46 2.24 9.00
CA ARG A 79 0.60 3.14 9.76
C ARG A 79 1.04 4.59 9.58
N PHE A 80 0.08 5.47 9.34
CA PHE A 80 0.28 6.90 9.19
C PHE A 80 -0.56 7.64 10.21
N HIS A 81 0.12 8.27 11.17
CA HIS A 81 -0.54 8.95 12.27
C HIS A 81 -0.68 10.46 12.02
N ILE A 82 -1.79 11.01 12.51
CA ILE A 82 -2.03 12.45 12.67
C ILE A 82 -2.45 12.64 14.13
N ASP A 83 -1.58 13.24 14.94
CA ASP A 83 -1.79 13.37 16.39
C ASP A 83 -2.94 14.32 16.75
N SER A 84 -3.08 15.40 15.98
CA SER A 84 -4.07 16.47 16.22
C SER A 84 -4.71 16.87 14.90
N VAL A 85 -5.93 16.40 14.69
CA VAL A 85 -6.72 16.66 13.49
C VAL A 85 -7.25 18.09 13.51
N SER A 86 -7.17 18.75 12.35
CA SER A 86 -7.75 20.05 12.06
C SER A 86 -8.57 19.97 10.76
N GLU A 87 -9.39 20.97 10.47
CA GLU A 87 -10.13 21.06 9.18
C GLU A 87 -9.21 20.89 7.96
N GLY A 88 -7.96 21.35 8.08
CA GLY A 88 -6.94 21.19 7.04
C GLY A 88 -6.48 19.74 6.78
N ASN A 89 -6.92 18.77 7.60
CA ASN A 89 -6.72 17.35 7.41
C ASN A 89 -7.89 16.66 6.71
N ALA A 90 -9.08 17.28 6.63
CA ALA A 90 -10.21 16.69 5.93
C ALA A 90 -9.87 16.43 4.44
N GLY A 91 -10.50 15.41 3.86
CA GLY A 91 -10.38 15.09 2.44
C GLY A 91 -10.27 13.60 2.14
N LEU A 92 -10.05 13.30 0.86
CA LEU A 92 -9.95 11.94 0.33
C LEU A 92 -8.50 11.44 0.38
N TYR A 93 -8.33 10.28 1.00
CA TYR A 93 -7.05 9.59 1.16
C TYR A 93 -7.03 8.27 0.40
N ARG A 94 -5.87 7.88 -0.12
CA ARG A 94 -5.66 6.56 -0.75
C ARG A 94 -4.22 6.10 -0.57
N CYS A 95 -4.01 4.79 -0.63
CA CYS A 95 -2.69 4.18 -0.51
C CYS A 95 -2.22 3.60 -1.84
N LEU A 96 -0.91 3.55 -2.02
CA LEU A 96 -0.23 2.68 -2.98
C LEU A 96 1.04 2.14 -2.33
N TYR A 97 1.65 1.12 -2.91
CA TYR A 97 2.89 0.56 -2.37
C TYR A 97 3.92 0.27 -3.44
N TYR A 98 5.19 0.26 -3.03
CA TYR A 98 6.30 -0.22 -3.83
C TYR A 98 6.69 -1.64 -3.38
N LYS A 99 6.66 -2.55 -4.34
CA LYS A 99 7.21 -3.90 -4.21
C LYS A 99 7.98 -4.17 -5.50
N PRO A 100 9.32 -4.35 -5.43
CA PRO A 100 10.12 -4.51 -6.64
C PRO A 100 9.52 -5.55 -7.60
N PRO A 101 9.47 -5.25 -8.91
CA PRO A 101 10.13 -4.10 -9.56
C PRO A 101 9.28 -2.81 -9.65
N GLY A 102 8.07 -2.75 -9.08
CA GLY A 102 7.12 -1.69 -9.42
C GLY A 102 6.23 -1.17 -8.28
N TRP A 103 5.41 -0.19 -8.63
CA TRP A 103 4.34 0.34 -7.79
C TRP A 103 3.03 -0.38 -8.09
N SER A 104 2.22 -0.57 -7.05
CA SER A 104 0.84 -1.04 -7.20
C SER A 104 -0.05 0.05 -7.82
N GLU A 105 -1.23 -0.35 -8.27
CA GLU A 105 -2.36 0.56 -8.42
C GLU A 105 -2.72 1.19 -7.06
N HIS A 106 -3.47 2.30 -7.10
CA HIS A 106 -4.03 2.93 -5.90
C HIS A 106 -5.14 2.08 -5.28
N SER A 107 -5.27 2.16 -3.95
CA SER A 107 -6.45 1.69 -3.22
C SER A 107 -7.70 2.48 -3.60
N ASP A 108 -8.85 2.03 -3.12
CA ASP A 108 -10.04 2.87 -3.06
C ASP A 108 -9.80 4.09 -2.15
N PHE A 109 -10.63 5.12 -2.31
CA PHE A 109 -10.57 6.29 -1.46
C PHE A 109 -11.19 6.03 -0.09
N LEU A 110 -10.63 6.69 0.92
CA LEU A 110 -11.19 6.82 2.25
C LEU A 110 -11.30 8.30 2.59
N GLU A 111 -12.53 8.76 2.84
CA GLU A 111 -12.83 10.14 3.20
C GLU A 111 -12.63 10.36 4.70
N LEU A 112 -11.75 11.29 5.07
CA LEU A 112 -11.63 11.78 6.44
C LEU A 112 -12.48 13.04 6.60
N LEU A 113 -13.47 12.98 7.48
CA LEU A 113 -14.33 14.08 7.89
C LEU A 113 -13.90 14.60 9.26
N VAL A 114 -13.98 15.92 9.43
CA VAL A 114 -13.73 16.59 10.70
C VAL A 114 -15.04 17.16 11.21
N LYS A 115 -15.37 16.88 12.48
CA LYS A 115 -16.62 17.31 13.11
C LYS A 115 -16.68 18.82 13.37
#